data_AF-A0A1A5YC27-F1
#
_entry.id   AF-A0A1A5YC27-F1
#
_cell.length_a   1.000
_cell.length_b   1.000
_cell.length_c   1.000
_cell.angle_alpha   90.00
_cell.angle_beta   90.00
_cell.angle_gamma   90.00
#
_symmetry.space_group_name_H-M   'P 1'
#
loop_
_entity.id
_entity.type
_entity.pdbx_description
1 polymer ?
#
loop_
_entity_poly.entity_id
_entity_poly.type
_entity_poly.pdbx_seq_one_letter_code
_entity_poly.pdbx_strand_id
1 'polypeptide(L)'
;MRCGELDKYGDWFVMGLAGLLLAIWLYRAFYRWLHEPVNLNRVKLGKGGSINDQDENVQLLEKKGYTVTSGKHVIPIPIELDDAPLGNGSRLYIDYMAEKKGFTYVVKAARERKPMEWTASGVRDRLLVYALLLPHCNGVLYVDAKEGIVKKIEFHLSD
;
A
#
# COMPACT_ATOMS: atom_id res chain seq x y z
N MET A 1 -15.55 -0.11 64.47
CA MET A 1 -15.09 -0.98 63.35
C MET A 1 -16.04 -0.81 62.16
N ARG A 2 -15.73 0.11 61.23
CA ARG A 2 -16.34 0.14 59.89
C ARG A 2 -15.57 1.15 59.02
N CYS A 3 -14.41 0.73 58.51
CA CYS A 3 -13.65 1.48 57.50
C CYS A 3 -12.81 0.45 56.74
N GLY A 4 -13.25 0.07 55.54
CA GLY A 4 -12.62 -0.99 54.76
C GLY A 4 -13.41 -1.47 53.55
N GLU A 5 -14.63 -0.98 53.33
CA GLU A 5 -15.47 -1.45 52.22
C GLU A 5 -15.39 -0.56 50.96
N LEU A 6 -14.86 0.66 51.06
CA LEU A 6 -14.82 1.62 49.93
C LEU A 6 -13.63 1.46 49.00
N ASP A 7 -12.47 0.98 49.48
CA ASP A 7 -11.27 0.79 48.65
C ASP A 7 -11.40 -0.41 47.68
N LYS A 8 -12.20 -1.40 48.08
CA LYS A 8 -12.37 -2.66 47.34
C LYS A 8 -13.18 -2.49 46.05
N TYR A 9 -14.15 -1.56 46.04
CA TYR A 9 -14.94 -1.23 44.86
C TYR A 9 -14.13 -0.43 43.83
N GLY A 10 -13.25 0.46 44.28
CA GLY A 10 -12.33 1.20 43.42
C GLY A 10 -11.35 0.26 42.72
N ASP A 11 -10.76 -0.68 43.46
CA ASP A 11 -9.80 -1.65 42.92
C ASP A 11 -10.44 -2.58 41.88
N TRP A 12 -11.66 -3.08 42.15
CA TRP A 12 -12.40 -3.91 41.17
C TRP A 12 -12.80 -3.13 39.91
N PHE A 13 -13.17 -1.86 40.05
CA PHE A 13 -13.50 -1.00 38.91
C PHE A 13 -12.27 -0.71 38.05
N VAL A 14 -11.11 -0.45 38.68
CA VAL A 14 -9.83 -0.23 37.99
C VAL A 14 -9.38 -1.51 37.29
N MET A 15 -9.49 -2.68 37.94
CA MET A 15 -9.20 -3.97 37.30
C MET A 15 -10.10 -4.24 36.09
N GLY A 16 -11.39 -3.96 36.21
CA GLY A 16 -12.35 -4.10 35.11
C GLY A 16 -12.01 -3.19 33.93
N LEU A 17 -11.70 -1.91 34.20
CA LEU A 17 -11.33 -0.94 33.18
C LEU A 17 -10.02 -1.32 32.47
N ALA A 18 -9.01 -1.76 33.24
CA ALA A 18 -7.72 -2.20 32.70
C ALA A 18 -7.88 -3.46 31.83
N GLY A 19 -8.70 -4.42 32.27
CA GLY A 19 -9.01 -5.63 31.50
C GLY A 19 -9.72 -5.31 30.18
N LEU A 20 -10.68 -4.37 30.20
CA LEU A 20 -11.37 -3.92 28.99
C LEU A 20 -10.41 -3.26 28.00
N LEU A 21 -9.53 -2.37 28.48
CA LEU A 21 -8.52 -1.71 27.65
C LEU A 21 -7.54 -2.73 27.03
N LEU A 22 -7.09 -3.71 27.81
CA LEU A 22 -6.26 -4.81 27.32
C LEU A 22 -6.98 -5.65 26.27
N ALA A 23 -8.25 -5.98 26.49
CA ALA A 23 -9.06 -6.74 25.55
C ALA A 23 -9.26 -5.98 24.23
N ILE A 24 -9.52 -4.68 24.28
CA ILE A 24 -9.63 -3.83 23.08
C ILE A 24 -8.29 -3.75 22.35
N TRP A 25 -7.19 -3.63 23.08
CA TRP A 25 -5.86 -3.57 22.49
C TRP A 25 -5.47 -4.89 21.82
N LEU A 26 -5.67 -6.02 22.51
CA LEU A 26 -5.46 -7.37 21.97
C LEU A 26 -6.36 -7.63 20.78
N TYR A 27 -7.64 -7.25 20.84
CA TYR A 27 -8.55 -7.37 19.72
C TYR A 27 -8.07 -6.57 18.51
N ARG A 28 -7.66 -5.30 18.69
CA ARG A 28 -7.10 -4.49 17.58
C ARG A 28 -5.79 -5.06 17.03
N ALA A 29 -4.89 -5.53 17.90
CA ALA A 29 -3.62 -6.12 17.50
C ALA A 29 -3.84 -7.42 16.72
N PHE A 30 -4.73 -8.29 17.23
CA PHE A 30 -5.10 -9.54 16.60
C PHE A 30 -5.87 -9.32 15.29
N TYR A 31 -6.79 -8.35 15.25
CA TYR A 31 -7.53 -8.02 14.02
C TYR A 31 -6.60 -7.47 12.94
N ARG A 32 -5.62 -6.63 13.31
CA ARG A 32 -4.57 -6.14 12.40
C ARG A 32 -3.68 -7.29 11.91
N TRP A 33 -3.34 -8.24 12.77
CA TRP A 33 -2.54 -9.40 12.41
C TRP A 33 -3.31 -10.40 11.53
N LEU A 34 -4.59 -10.62 11.80
CA LEU A 34 -5.45 -11.54 11.05
C LEU A 34 -5.80 -11.02 9.65
N HIS A 35 -5.91 -9.71 9.48
CA HIS A 35 -6.13 -9.07 8.17
C HIS A 35 -4.84 -8.73 7.40
N GLU A 36 -3.66 -9.18 7.85
CA GLU A 36 -2.48 -9.23 6.97
C GLU A 36 -2.67 -10.39 5.98
N PRO A 37 -2.83 -10.13 4.66
CA PRO A 37 -3.05 -11.21 3.70
C PRO A 37 -1.86 -12.17 3.69
N VAL A 38 -2.21 -13.45 3.82
CA VAL A 38 -1.33 -14.63 3.75
C VAL A 38 -0.41 -14.54 2.53
N ASN A 39 0.86 -14.81 2.78
CA ASN A 39 2.00 -14.86 1.84
C ASN A 39 1.65 -15.25 0.40
N LEU A 40 1.33 -14.26 -0.43
CA LEU A 40 1.61 -14.32 -1.87
C LEU A 40 3.03 -13.81 -2.04
N ASN A 41 3.90 -14.68 -2.56
CA ASN A 41 5.32 -14.50 -2.87
C ASN A 41 5.77 -13.03 -2.82
N ARG A 42 6.15 -12.56 -1.63
CA ARG A 42 6.36 -11.14 -1.36
C ARG A 42 7.53 -10.66 -2.21
N VAL A 43 7.25 -9.93 -3.28
CA VAL A 43 8.29 -9.16 -3.97
C VAL A 43 8.79 -8.15 -2.94
N LYS A 44 9.93 -8.47 -2.31
CA LYS A 44 10.62 -7.54 -1.42
C LYS A 44 11.15 -6.42 -2.30
N LEU A 45 10.36 -5.35 -2.42
CA LEU A 45 10.85 -4.07 -2.91
C LEU A 45 12.12 -3.75 -2.10
N GLY A 46 13.24 -3.53 -2.80
CA GLY A 46 14.49 -3.17 -2.15
C GLY A 46 14.38 -1.85 -1.39
N LYS A 47 15.50 -1.34 -0.88
CA LYS A 47 15.57 0.09 -0.53
C LYS A 47 15.38 0.85 -1.85
N GLY A 48 14.20 1.40 -2.08
CA GLY A 48 13.86 2.07 -3.34
C GLY A 48 14.87 3.14 -3.71
N GLY A 49 14.82 3.61 -4.95
CA GLY A 49 15.63 4.74 -5.39
C GLY A 49 15.41 5.96 -4.48
N SER A 50 16.39 6.87 -4.46
CA SER A 50 16.27 8.15 -3.77
C SER A 50 15.04 8.91 -4.28
N ILE A 51 14.24 9.43 -3.35
CA ILE A 51 13.14 10.34 -3.68
C ILE A 51 13.76 11.67 -4.11
N ASN A 52 13.28 12.22 -5.22
CA ASN A 52 13.63 13.58 -5.62
C ASN A 52 12.45 14.48 -5.31
N ASP A 53 12.56 15.28 -4.24
CA ASP A 53 11.49 16.17 -3.79
C ASP A 53 11.19 17.30 -4.80
N GLN A 54 12.09 17.54 -5.77
CA GLN A 54 11.87 18.49 -6.85
C GLN A 54 11.02 17.92 -8.00
N ASP A 55 10.67 16.63 -7.97
CA ASP A 55 9.82 16.02 -8.99
C ASP A 55 8.38 16.56 -8.91
N GLU A 56 7.85 17.03 -10.04
CA GLU A 56 6.52 17.60 -10.14
C GLU A 56 5.41 16.60 -9.72
N ASN A 57 5.63 15.30 -9.95
CA ASN A 57 4.69 14.26 -9.55
C ASN A 57 4.64 14.09 -8.02
N VAL A 58 5.79 14.21 -7.36
CA VAL A 58 5.90 14.15 -5.89
C VAL A 58 5.18 15.34 -5.28
N GLN A 59 5.45 16.55 -5.78
CA GLN A 59 4.78 17.76 -5.32
C GLN A 59 3.26 17.73 -5.55
N LEU A 60 2.80 17.17 -6.67
CA LEU A 60 1.37 17.02 -6.94
C LEU A 60 0.71 16.05 -5.93
N LEU A 61 1.38 14.93 -5.64
CA LEU A 61 0.91 13.97 -4.64
C LEU A 61 0.79 14.59 -3.25
N GLU A 62 1.82 15.33 -2.82
CA GLU A 62 1.83 16.04 -1.54
C GLU A 62 0.73 17.09 -1.45
N LYS A 63 0.53 17.90 -2.51
CA LYS A 63 -0.59 18.85 -2.62
C LYS A 63 -1.95 18.18 -2.50
N LYS A 64 -2.07 16.92 -2.93
CA LYS A 64 -3.30 16.09 -2.80
C LYS A 64 -3.37 15.33 -1.48
N GLY A 65 -2.42 15.56 -0.56
CA GLY A 65 -2.37 14.98 0.77
C GLY A 65 -1.88 13.53 0.82
N TYR A 66 -1.03 13.14 -0.14
CA TYR A 66 -0.29 11.88 -0.11
C TYR A 66 1.15 12.14 0.33
N THR A 67 1.72 11.25 1.14
CA THR A 67 3.13 11.29 1.52
C THR A 67 3.89 10.26 0.70
N VAL A 68 4.93 10.67 -0.02
CA VAL A 68 5.76 9.73 -0.79
C VAL A 68 6.73 9.02 0.15
N THR A 69 6.59 7.71 0.27
CA THR A 69 7.37 6.88 1.23
C THR A 69 8.58 6.23 0.60
N SER A 70 8.59 6.05 -0.72
CA SER A 70 9.71 5.46 -1.44
C SER A 70 9.77 5.93 -2.89
N GLY A 71 10.99 6.08 -3.41
CA GLY A 71 11.22 6.44 -4.80
C GLY A 71 11.04 5.25 -5.75
N LYS A 72 11.72 5.32 -6.90
CA LYS A 72 11.56 4.36 -7.99
C LYS A 72 12.07 2.97 -7.62
N HIS A 73 11.25 1.95 -7.91
CA HIS A 73 11.62 0.54 -7.79
C HIS A 73 11.63 -0.15 -9.14
N VAL A 74 12.53 -1.11 -9.30
CA VAL A 74 12.62 -1.99 -10.47
C VAL A 74 12.48 -3.42 -10.02
N ILE A 75 11.49 -4.13 -10.57
CA ILE A 75 11.26 -5.55 -10.32
C ILE A 75 11.70 -6.30 -11.58
N PRO A 76 12.80 -7.07 -11.53
CA PRO A 76 13.21 -7.94 -12.63
C PRO A 76 12.25 -9.13 -12.73
N ILE A 77 11.83 -9.46 -13.94
CA ILE A 77 10.95 -10.59 -14.25
C ILE A 77 11.69 -11.46 -15.28
N PRO A 78 12.50 -12.44 -14.85
CA PRO A 78 13.07 -13.41 -15.77
C PRO A 78 11.93 -14.18 -16.45
N ILE A 79 12.09 -14.47 -17.74
CA ILE A 79 11.10 -15.20 -18.54
C ILE A 79 11.86 -16.32 -19.25
N GLU A 80 11.31 -17.52 -19.20
CA GLU A 80 11.78 -18.68 -19.95
C GLU A 80 10.66 -19.11 -20.91
N LEU A 81 11.04 -19.48 -22.12
CA LEU A 81 10.16 -19.98 -23.17
C LEU A 81 10.78 -21.27 -23.71
N ASP A 82 10.04 -22.37 -23.64
CA ASP A 82 10.51 -23.71 -24.07
C ASP A 82 11.88 -24.06 -23.48
N ASP A 83 12.01 -23.93 -22.15
CA ASP A 83 13.24 -24.19 -21.37
C ASP A 83 14.46 -23.31 -21.74
N ALA A 84 14.27 -22.29 -22.59
CA ALA A 84 15.29 -21.32 -22.94
C ALA A 84 14.99 -19.93 -22.35
N PRO A 85 15.98 -19.21 -21.81
CA PRO A 85 15.78 -17.85 -21.32
C PRO A 85 15.40 -16.91 -22.46
N LEU A 86 14.28 -16.20 -22.30
CA LEU A 86 13.78 -15.22 -23.26
C LEU A 86 14.51 -13.89 -23.07
N GLY A 87 15.68 -13.78 -23.69
CA GLY A 87 16.53 -12.59 -23.60
C GLY A 87 16.92 -12.28 -22.15
N ASN A 88 16.92 -10.99 -21.79
CA ASN A 88 17.23 -10.53 -20.43
C ASN A 88 15.99 -10.49 -19.51
N GLY A 89 14.89 -11.11 -19.91
CA GLY A 89 13.59 -11.00 -19.25
C GLY A 89 12.94 -9.61 -19.38
N SER A 90 11.85 -9.43 -18.65
CA SER A 90 11.12 -8.17 -18.53
C SER A 90 11.47 -7.43 -17.23
N ARG A 91 11.11 -6.15 -17.16
CA ARG A 91 11.30 -5.32 -15.96
C ARG A 91 10.06 -4.51 -15.70
N LEU A 92 9.51 -4.63 -14.50
CA LEU A 92 8.41 -3.80 -14.05
C LEU A 92 8.95 -2.62 -13.25
N TYR A 93 8.48 -1.42 -13.58
CA TYR A 93 8.87 -0.19 -12.92
C TYR A 93 7.72 0.33 -12.07
N ILE A 94 8.00 0.58 -10.80
CA ILE A 94 7.13 1.35 -9.89
C ILE A 94 7.81 2.71 -9.73
N ASP A 95 7.09 3.79 -10.03
CA ASP A 95 7.72 5.11 -10.06
C ASP A 95 7.88 5.66 -8.64
N TYR A 96 6.86 5.50 -7.78
CA TYR A 96 6.92 5.84 -6.35
C TYR A 96 6.02 4.93 -5.53
N MET A 97 6.21 4.94 -4.21
CA MET A 97 5.23 4.46 -3.24
C MET A 97 4.69 5.66 -2.46
N ALA A 98 3.38 5.72 -2.26
CA ALA A 98 2.73 6.82 -1.56
C ALA A 98 1.79 6.30 -0.48
N GLU A 99 1.65 7.04 0.61
CA GLU A 99 0.76 6.73 1.71
C GLU A 99 -0.23 7.87 1.93
N LYS A 100 -1.48 7.54 2.28
CA LYS A 100 -2.47 8.50 2.71
C LYS A 100 -3.38 7.90 3.75
N LYS A 101 -3.43 8.52 4.94
CA LYS A 101 -4.26 8.07 6.07
C LYS A 101 -4.01 6.60 6.48
N GLY A 102 -2.76 6.15 6.43
CA GLY A 102 -2.39 4.76 6.76
C GLY A 102 -2.60 3.75 5.64
N PHE A 103 -3.13 4.17 4.48
CA PHE A 103 -3.26 3.32 3.30
C PHE A 103 -2.10 3.54 2.35
N THR A 104 -1.51 2.44 1.87
CA THR A 104 -0.35 2.48 0.96
C THR A 104 -0.80 2.28 -0.48
N TYR A 105 -0.21 3.01 -1.41
CA TYR A 105 -0.53 2.97 -2.82
C TYR A 105 0.73 2.89 -3.68
N VAL A 106 0.61 2.19 -4.80
CA VAL A 106 1.63 2.15 -5.85
C VAL A 106 1.42 3.34 -6.78
N VAL A 107 2.45 4.11 -7.09
CA VAL A 107 2.35 5.24 -8.01
C VAL A 107 2.91 4.87 -9.38
N LYS A 108 2.11 5.16 -10.41
CA LYS A 108 2.51 5.15 -11.82
C LYS A 108 2.36 6.53 -12.42
N ALA A 109 3.49 7.11 -12.84
CA ALA A 109 3.50 8.40 -13.51
C ALA A 109 3.11 8.26 -14.98
N ALA A 110 2.41 9.26 -15.52
CA ALA A 110 2.07 9.37 -16.92
C ALA A 110 3.33 9.42 -17.79
N ARG A 111 3.26 8.80 -18.97
CA ARG A 111 4.34 8.82 -19.96
C ARG A 111 3.79 9.24 -21.30
N GLU A 112 4.37 10.30 -21.89
CA GLU A 112 3.94 10.86 -23.17
C GLU A 112 3.89 9.83 -24.30
N ARG A 113 4.87 8.92 -24.33
CA ARG A 113 4.99 7.91 -25.39
C ARG A 113 3.97 6.77 -25.28
N LYS A 114 3.25 6.66 -24.16
CA LYS A 114 2.27 5.58 -23.94
C LYS A 114 1.11 6.08 -23.09
N PRO A 115 0.22 6.93 -23.65
CA PRO A 115 -0.93 7.48 -22.93
C PRO A 115 -1.84 6.35 -22.42
N MET A 116 -2.49 6.59 -21.29
CA MET A 116 -3.39 5.60 -20.66
C MET A 116 -4.70 5.50 -21.44
N GLU A 117 -5.15 4.28 -21.69
CA GLU A 117 -6.49 4.03 -22.20
C GLU A 117 -7.44 3.88 -21.02
N TRP A 118 -8.39 4.79 -20.89
CA TRP A 118 -9.36 4.82 -19.79
C TRP A 118 -10.55 3.89 -20.02
N THR A 119 -10.29 2.69 -20.53
CA THR A 119 -11.24 1.58 -20.63
C THR A 119 -10.96 0.55 -19.54
N ALA A 120 -11.94 -0.26 -19.16
CA ALA A 120 -11.74 -1.30 -18.14
C ALA A 120 -10.62 -2.28 -18.52
N SER A 121 -10.56 -2.69 -19.80
CA SER A 121 -9.49 -3.54 -20.33
C SER A 121 -8.14 -2.83 -20.32
N GLY A 122 -8.07 -1.57 -20.77
CA GLY A 122 -6.83 -0.80 -20.79
C GLY A 122 -6.23 -0.58 -19.40
N VAL A 123 -7.09 -0.26 -18.42
CA VAL A 123 -6.70 -0.12 -17.01
C VAL A 123 -6.27 -1.47 -16.43
N ARG A 124 -7.01 -2.55 -16.70
CA ARG A 124 -6.64 -3.91 -16.27
C ARG A 124 -5.27 -4.30 -16.83
N ASP A 125 -5.09 -4.23 -18.13
CA ASP A 125 -3.91 -4.75 -18.82
C ASP A 125 -2.64 -4.00 -18.41
N ARG A 126 -2.75 -2.73 -18.01
CA ARG A 126 -1.61 -1.92 -17.56
C ARG A 126 -1.39 -1.87 -16.07
N LEU A 127 -2.46 -1.82 -15.27
CA LEU A 127 -2.37 -1.50 -13.84
C LEU A 127 -2.66 -2.69 -12.92
N LEU A 128 -3.40 -3.72 -13.38
CA LEU A 128 -3.76 -4.86 -12.54
C LEU A 128 -2.52 -5.59 -12.01
N VAL A 129 -1.47 -5.71 -12.83
CA VAL A 129 -0.22 -6.37 -12.44
C VAL A 129 0.38 -5.79 -11.16
N TYR A 130 0.28 -4.48 -10.95
CA TYR A 130 0.81 -3.84 -9.74
C TYR A 130 -0.02 -4.17 -8.50
N ALA A 131 -1.35 -4.22 -8.65
CA ALA A 131 -2.25 -4.60 -7.56
C ALA A 131 -2.04 -6.06 -7.15
N LEU A 132 -1.80 -6.95 -8.12
CA LEU A 132 -1.54 -8.37 -7.86
C LEU A 132 -0.16 -8.63 -7.24
N LEU A 133 0.88 -7.89 -7.68
CA LEU A 133 2.23 -8.05 -7.15
C LEU A 133 2.42 -7.47 -5.75
N LEU A 134 1.61 -6.48 -5.37
CA LEU A 134 1.72 -5.77 -4.10
C LEU A 134 0.37 -5.82 -3.34
N PRO A 135 -0.01 -6.99 -2.80
CA PRO A 135 -1.32 -7.21 -2.17
C PRO A 135 -1.55 -6.36 -0.91
N HIS A 136 -0.49 -5.81 -0.32
CA HIS A 136 -0.59 -4.88 0.82
C HIS A 136 -0.93 -3.44 0.40
N CYS A 137 -0.87 -3.13 -0.89
CA CYS A 137 -1.26 -1.81 -1.39
C CYS A 137 -2.77 -1.77 -1.61
N ASN A 138 -3.39 -0.66 -1.21
CA ASN A 138 -4.83 -0.43 -1.32
C ASN A 138 -5.27 -0.01 -2.74
N GLY A 139 -4.33 0.09 -3.67
CA GLY A 139 -4.60 0.40 -5.06
C GLY A 139 -3.41 1.03 -5.77
N VAL A 140 -3.67 1.47 -7.00
CA VAL A 140 -2.69 2.14 -7.86
C VAL A 140 -3.12 3.58 -8.06
N LEU A 141 -2.19 4.52 -7.89
CA LEU A 141 -2.34 5.92 -8.24
C LEU A 141 -1.74 6.17 -9.61
N TYR A 142 -2.57 6.62 -10.54
CA TYR A 142 -2.10 7.20 -11.79
C TYR A 142 -1.90 8.70 -11.60
N VAL A 143 -0.68 9.18 -11.82
CA VAL A 143 -0.30 10.58 -11.60
C VAL A 143 0.17 11.20 -12.89
N ASP A 144 -0.39 12.34 -13.24
CA ASP A 144 0.06 13.18 -14.34
C ASP A 144 0.27 14.60 -13.82
N ALA A 145 1.52 14.97 -13.55
CA ALA A 145 1.86 16.31 -13.09
C ALA A 145 1.55 17.39 -14.13
N LYS A 146 1.67 17.08 -15.43
CA LYS A 146 1.47 18.04 -16.51
C LYS A 146 0.01 18.45 -16.62
N GLU A 147 -0.88 17.46 -16.49
CA GLU A 147 -2.33 17.67 -16.49
C GLU A 147 -2.88 17.97 -15.08
N GLY A 148 -2.05 17.86 -14.03
CA GLY A 148 -2.47 18.04 -12.63
C GLY A 148 -3.41 16.95 -12.10
N ILE A 149 -3.41 15.78 -12.73
CA ILE A 149 -4.37 14.70 -12.49
C ILE A 149 -3.77 13.65 -11.56
N VAL A 150 -4.52 13.28 -10.52
CA VAL A 150 -4.26 12.08 -9.72
C VAL A 150 -5.53 11.24 -9.72
N LYS A 151 -5.47 10.03 -10.27
CA LYS A 151 -6.58 9.07 -10.26
C LYS A 151 -6.21 7.88 -9.39
N LYS A 152 -7.13 7.50 -8.50
CA LYS A 152 -7.01 6.30 -7.68
C LYS A 152 -7.75 5.15 -8.37
N ILE A 153 -7.06 4.03 -8.56
CA ILE A 153 -7.58 2.82 -9.18
C ILE A 153 -7.53 1.70 -8.13
N GLU A 154 -8.69 1.11 -7.88
CA GLU A 154 -8.85 -0.03 -6.98
C GLU A 154 -9.44 -1.18 -7.79
N PHE A 155 -8.86 -2.37 -7.64
CA PHE A 155 -9.34 -3.57 -8.32
C PHE A 155 -10.07 -4.44 -7.31
N HIS A 156 -11.32 -4.79 -7.64
CA HIS A 156 -12.13 -5.70 -6.86
C HIS A 156 -12.25 -7.00 -7.65
N LEU A 157 -11.61 -8.06 -7.15
CA LEU A 157 -11.79 -9.40 -7.67
C LEU A 157 -13.07 -9.97 -7.05
N SER A 158 -14.00 -10.41 -7.90
CA SER A 158 -15.20 -11.12 -7.47
C SER A 158 -14.83 -12.57 -7.14
N ASP A 159 -15.35 -13.09 -6.02
CA ASP A 159 -15.33 -14.53 -5.69
C ASP A 159 -16.20 -15.35 -6.65
#